data_AF-A0AA35WBN7-F1
#
_entry.id   AF-A0AA35WBN7-F1
#
_cell.length_a   1.000
_cell.length_b   1.000
_cell.length_c   1.000
_cell.angle_alpha   90.00
_cell.angle_beta   90.00
_cell.angle_gamma   90.00
#
_symmetry.space_group_name_H-M   'P 1'
#
loop_
_entity.id
_entity.type
_entity.pdbx_description
1 polymer ?
#
loop_
_entity_poly.entity_id
_entity_poly.type
_entity_poly.pdbx_seq_one_letter_code
_entity_poly.pdbx_strand_id
1 'polypeptide(L)'
;MTEIKLDDRGLVPAIAQDINTGRVLMLGYMNPGSLKRTLEGTQVWFYSRSQEDLWHKGEVSGNYLNLREWYVDCDSDTILLKVDPDGPACHTGEISCFYTEMDGLPDDYEASDGGPRVLEELFAVIKDRQRAMPEGSYTAKLLAEGTSRVAQKVIEEAGETALAAATNDTENPARGNRGPFVSYPHLDGFGRGVAQRRLGGIAFPSGLASST
;
A
#
# COMPACT_ATOMS: atom_id res chain seq x y z
N MET A 1 4.52 -24.42 -15.59
CA MET A 1 4.57 -23.27 -16.52
C MET A 1 4.56 -22.05 -15.64
N THR A 2 5.56 -21.17 -15.74
CA THR A 2 5.65 -19.99 -14.87
C THR A 2 4.54 -19.01 -15.28
N GLU A 3 3.74 -18.56 -14.32
CA GLU A 3 2.65 -17.62 -14.53
C GLU A 3 3.17 -16.20 -14.34
N ILE A 4 2.97 -15.33 -15.32
CA ILE A 4 3.38 -13.92 -15.26
C ILE A 4 2.31 -13.15 -14.52
N LYS A 5 2.68 -12.45 -13.46
CA LYS A 5 1.81 -11.57 -12.70
C LYS A 5 1.73 -10.21 -13.39
N LEU A 6 0.51 -9.72 -13.55
CA LEU A 6 0.23 -8.40 -14.09
C LEU A 6 -0.17 -7.47 -12.94
N ASP A 7 0.12 -6.18 -13.08
CA ASP A 7 -0.35 -5.13 -12.17
C ASP A 7 -1.88 -4.96 -12.27
N ASP A 8 -2.44 -4.07 -11.44
CA ASP A 8 -3.89 -3.79 -11.41
C ASP A 8 -4.44 -3.24 -12.75
N ARG A 9 -3.56 -2.84 -13.68
CA ARG A 9 -3.90 -2.37 -15.03
C ARG A 9 -3.69 -3.46 -16.10
N GLY A 10 -3.36 -4.68 -15.69
CA GLY A 10 -3.09 -5.78 -16.60
C GLY A 10 -1.75 -5.65 -17.35
N LEU A 11 -0.78 -4.94 -16.75
CA LEU A 11 0.54 -4.69 -17.34
C LEU A 11 1.66 -5.35 -16.55
N VAL A 12 2.75 -5.68 -17.23
CA VAL A 12 4.01 -6.17 -16.64
C VAL A 12 5.18 -5.30 -17.12
N PRO A 13 6.06 -4.82 -16.23
CA PRO A 13 7.29 -4.17 -16.65
C PRO A 13 8.19 -5.14 -17.42
N ALA A 14 8.79 -4.64 -18.49
CA ALA A 14 9.70 -5.38 -19.36
C ALA A 14 10.97 -4.58 -19.62
N ILE A 15 12.10 -5.11 -19.18
CA ILE A 15 13.43 -4.54 -19.37
C ILE A 15 14.01 -5.10 -20.67
N ALA A 16 14.35 -4.24 -21.63
CA ALA A 16 15.11 -4.64 -22.80
C ALA A 16 16.60 -4.44 -22.54
N GLN A 17 17.38 -5.51 -22.71
CA GLN A 17 18.82 -5.50 -22.53
C GLN A 17 19.50 -6.05 -23.78
N ASP A 18 20.52 -5.36 -24.26
CA ASP A 18 21.35 -5.80 -25.37
C ASP A 18 22.04 -7.13 -25.00
N ILE A 19 21.82 -8.16 -25.81
CA ILE A 19 22.37 -9.50 -25.58
C ILE A 19 23.89 -9.54 -25.75
N ASN A 20 24.45 -8.69 -26.62
CA ASN A 20 25.87 -8.68 -26.95
C ASN A 20 26.67 -7.87 -25.93
N THR A 21 26.13 -6.73 -25.50
CA THR A 21 26.85 -5.80 -24.61
C THR A 21 26.45 -5.89 -23.15
N GLY A 22 25.29 -6.49 -22.84
CA GLY A 22 24.70 -6.49 -21.50
C GLY A 22 24.15 -5.13 -21.06
N ARG A 23 24.16 -4.12 -21.93
CA ARG A 23 23.61 -2.79 -21.60
C ARG A 23 22.09 -2.84 -21.51
N VAL A 24 21.53 -2.28 -20.44
CA VAL A 24 20.10 -2.03 -20.35
C VAL A 24 19.75 -0.92 -21.34
N LEU A 25 18.84 -1.20 -22.28
CA LEU A 25 18.46 -0.31 -23.36
C LEU A 25 17.25 0.55 -22.97
N MET A 26 16.21 -0.07 -22.44
CA MET A 26 14.99 0.63 -22.03
C MET A 26 14.14 -0.23 -21.10
N LEU A 27 13.20 0.42 -20.41
CA LEU A 27 12.08 -0.21 -19.76
C LEU A 27 10.80 0.16 -20.51
N GLY A 28 10.00 -0.84 -20.84
CA GLY A 28 8.64 -0.69 -21.34
C GLY A 28 7.65 -1.48 -20.50
N TYR A 29 6.37 -1.38 -20.85
CA TYR A 29 5.33 -2.21 -20.25
C TYR A 29 4.76 -3.13 -21.32
N MET A 30 4.37 -4.33 -20.94
CA MET A 30 3.71 -5.28 -21.81
C MET A 30 2.37 -5.70 -21.18
N ASN A 31 1.43 -6.05 -22.04
CA ASN A 31 0.16 -6.71 -21.70
C ASN A 31 0.13 -8.08 -22.41
N PRO A 32 -0.89 -8.92 -22.19
CA PRO A 32 -0.98 -10.22 -22.86
C PRO A 32 -0.90 -10.14 -24.40
N GLY A 33 -1.45 -9.08 -25.00
CA GLY A 33 -1.42 -8.89 -26.46
C GLY A 33 -0.03 -8.59 -27.02
N SER A 34 0.73 -7.71 -26.37
CA SER A 34 2.11 -7.37 -26.76
C SER A 34 3.08 -8.51 -26.50
N LEU A 35 2.90 -9.25 -25.39
CA LEU A 35 3.67 -10.48 -25.14
C LEU A 35 3.44 -11.51 -26.25
N LYS A 36 2.17 -11.76 -26.59
CA LYS A 36 1.82 -12.71 -27.65
C LYS A 36 2.49 -12.32 -28.97
N ARG A 37 2.36 -11.07 -29.41
CA ARG A 37 2.99 -10.60 -30.66
C ARG A 37 4.51 -10.70 -30.63
N THR A 38 5.13 -10.38 -29.50
CA THR A 38 6.59 -10.47 -29.33
C THR A 38 7.07 -11.91 -29.49
N LEU A 39 6.38 -12.87 -28.87
CA LEU A 39 6.74 -14.28 -28.94
C LEU A 39 6.44 -14.91 -30.31
N GLU A 40 5.45 -14.40 -31.04
CA GLU A 40 5.12 -14.84 -32.41
C GLU A 40 6.07 -14.24 -33.46
N GLY A 41 6.47 -12.97 -33.32
CA GLY A 41 7.07 -12.17 -34.38
C GLY A 41 8.57 -11.90 -34.27
N THR A 42 9.27 -12.41 -33.24
CA THR A 42 10.69 -12.16 -32.93
C THR A 42 11.08 -10.71 -32.67
N GLN A 43 10.22 -9.73 -32.96
CA GLN A 43 10.44 -8.32 -32.67
C GLN A 43 9.63 -7.89 -31.45
N VAL A 44 10.18 -7.00 -30.63
CA VAL A 44 9.54 -6.59 -29.37
C VAL A 44 8.37 -5.64 -29.60
N TRP A 45 7.23 -5.99 -28.99
CA TRP A 45 6.06 -5.15 -28.86
C TRP A 45 5.90 -4.71 -27.40
N PHE A 46 5.62 -3.43 -27.19
CA PHE A 46 5.22 -2.90 -25.89
C PHE A 46 3.74 -2.51 -25.91
N TYR A 47 3.23 -2.12 -24.75
CA TYR A 47 1.97 -1.45 -24.57
C TYR A 47 2.21 -0.01 -24.12
N SER A 48 1.73 0.95 -24.91
CA SER A 48 1.83 2.37 -24.58
C SER A 48 0.78 2.74 -23.54
N ARG A 49 1.20 3.09 -22.33
CA ARG A 49 0.29 3.50 -21.25
C ARG A 49 -0.45 4.82 -21.53
N SER A 50 0.15 5.70 -22.33
CA SER A 50 -0.43 7.00 -22.67
C SER A 50 -1.39 6.94 -23.85
N GLN A 51 -1.14 6.04 -24.79
CA GLN A 51 -1.97 5.86 -25.99
C GLN A 51 -2.95 4.68 -25.86
N GLU A 52 -2.82 3.89 -24.78
CA GLU A 52 -3.62 2.69 -24.51
C GLU A 52 -3.63 1.69 -25.68
N ASP A 53 -2.49 1.53 -26.36
CA ASP A 53 -2.39 0.71 -27.57
C ASP A 53 -1.07 -0.07 -27.63
N LEU A 54 -1.06 -1.12 -28.47
CA LEU A 54 0.11 -1.90 -28.80
C LEU A 54 1.09 -1.07 -29.63
N TRP A 55 2.36 -1.09 -29.20
CA TRP A 55 3.42 -0.35 -29.86
C TRP A 55 4.51 -1.30 -30.34
N HIS A 56 4.68 -1.39 -31.65
CA HIS A 56 5.78 -2.13 -32.24
C HIS A 56 7.07 -1.30 -32.19
N LYS A 57 8.02 -1.70 -31.34
CA LYS A 57 9.24 -0.91 -31.15
C LYS A 57 10.05 -0.91 -32.43
N GLY A 58 10.23 0.28 -33.01
CA GLY A 58 10.99 0.48 -34.25
C GLY A 58 10.13 0.64 -35.49
N GLU A 59 8.80 0.49 -35.42
CA GLU A 59 7.91 0.59 -36.60
C GLU A 59 8.04 1.92 -37.36
N VAL A 60 8.22 3.03 -36.63
CA VAL A 60 8.40 4.36 -37.24
C VAL A 60 9.88 4.65 -37.53
N SER A 61 10.80 4.24 -36.65
CA SER A 61 12.20 4.66 -36.72
C SER A 61 13.13 3.68 -37.44
N GLY A 62 12.68 2.45 -37.71
CA GLY A 62 13.51 1.33 -38.17
C GLY A 62 14.40 0.69 -37.09
N ASN A 63 14.43 1.25 -35.86
CA ASN A 63 15.27 0.74 -34.77
C ASN A 63 14.52 -0.34 -33.98
N TYR A 64 14.40 -1.52 -34.57
CA TYR A 64 13.76 -2.67 -33.96
C TYR A 64 14.62 -3.27 -32.85
N LEU A 65 13.95 -3.97 -31.93
CA LEU A 65 14.59 -4.81 -30.92
C LEU A 65 14.21 -6.26 -31.24
N ASN A 66 15.19 -7.05 -31.69
CA ASN A 66 14.97 -8.44 -32.07
C ASN A 66 15.16 -9.35 -30.84
N LEU A 67 14.09 -9.93 -30.34
CA LEU A 67 14.09 -10.83 -29.19
C LEU A 67 14.92 -12.09 -29.49
N ARG A 68 15.85 -12.39 -28.58
CA ARG A 68 16.68 -13.60 -28.61
C ARG A 68 16.35 -14.52 -27.45
N GLU A 69 16.26 -13.96 -26.25
CA GLU A 69 15.92 -14.69 -25.02
C GLU A 69 15.03 -13.84 -24.14
N TRP A 70 14.32 -14.49 -23.23
CA TRP A 70 13.49 -13.80 -22.26
C TRP A 70 13.46 -14.57 -20.95
N TYR A 71 13.38 -13.81 -19.87
CA TYR A 71 13.39 -14.32 -18.50
C TYR A 71 12.31 -13.60 -17.71
N VAL A 72 11.86 -14.24 -16.66
CA VAL A 72 11.02 -13.63 -15.64
C VAL A 72 11.77 -13.65 -14.31
N ASP A 73 11.54 -12.66 -13.46
CA ASP A 73 12.13 -12.60 -12.13
C ASP A 73 11.52 -13.63 -11.15
N CYS A 74 11.98 -13.60 -9.89
CA CYS A 74 11.72 -14.65 -8.92
C CYS A 74 10.29 -14.68 -8.39
N ASP A 75 9.59 -13.55 -8.38
CA ASP A 75 8.17 -13.40 -8.03
C ASP A 75 7.26 -13.23 -9.24
N SER A 76 7.84 -13.25 -10.44
CA SER A 76 7.17 -13.32 -11.74
C SER A 76 6.39 -12.07 -12.11
N ASP A 77 6.82 -10.90 -11.64
CA ASP A 77 6.18 -9.61 -11.93
C ASP A 77 7.01 -8.71 -12.84
N THR A 78 8.21 -9.13 -13.25
CA THR A 78 9.04 -8.39 -14.20
C THR A 78 9.67 -9.30 -15.25
N ILE A 79 9.73 -8.82 -16.49
CA ILE A 79 10.32 -9.54 -17.62
C ILE A 79 11.65 -8.91 -18.02
N LEU A 80 12.66 -9.75 -18.27
CA LEU A 80 13.91 -9.35 -18.92
C LEU A 80 13.94 -9.90 -20.34
N LEU A 81 14.00 -9.02 -21.33
CA LEU A 81 14.13 -9.33 -22.75
C LEU A 81 15.59 -9.13 -23.17
N LYS A 82 16.26 -10.20 -23.58
CA LYS A 82 17.56 -10.13 -24.25
C LYS A 82 17.33 -9.90 -25.73
N VAL A 83 17.76 -8.75 -26.22
CA VAL A 83 17.47 -8.29 -27.58
C VAL A 83 18.74 -7.97 -28.36
N ASP A 84 18.65 -8.11 -29.68
CA ASP A 84 19.65 -7.69 -30.64
C ASP A 84 19.11 -6.43 -31.37
N PRO A 85 19.60 -5.22 -31.03
CA PRO A 85 19.03 -3.97 -31.53
C PRO A 85 19.52 -3.62 -32.95
N ASP A 86 18.62 -3.22 -33.84
CA ASP A 86 18.96 -2.77 -35.20
C ASP A 86 19.47 -1.32 -35.25
N GLY A 87 19.41 -0.60 -34.13
CA GLY A 87 19.81 0.79 -34.00
C GLY A 87 19.60 1.32 -32.58
N PRO A 88 19.71 2.64 -32.36
CA PRO A 88 19.54 3.21 -31.03
C PRO A 88 18.12 2.96 -30.49
N ALA A 89 18.04 2.52 -29.22
CA ALA A 89 16.77 2.22 -28.60
C ALA A 89 15.98 3.49 -28.27
N CYS A 90 16.67 4.59 -27.94
CA CYS A 90 16.06 5.84 -27.54
C CYS A 90 15.61 6.69 -28.74
N HIS A 91 14.50 7.41 -28.60
CA HIS A 91 13.99 8.33 -29.62
C HIS A 91 14.87 9.57 -29.80
N THR A 92 15.78 9.85 -28.87
CA THR A 92 16.75 10.95 -28.96
C THR A 92 17.94 10.62 -29.86
N GLY A 93 18.08 9.36 -30.29
CA GLY A 93 19.23 8.86 -31.03
C GLY A 93 20.27 8.17 -30.14
N GLU A 94 20.10 8.18 -28.82
CA GLU A 94 20.98 7.48 -27.89
C GLU A 94 20.75 5.97 -27.89
N ILE A 95 21.83 5.21 -27.63
CA ILE A 95 21.79 3.74 -27.63
C ILE A 95 20.81 3.20 -26.59
N SER A 96 20.79 3.80 -25.40
CA SER A 96 19.93 3.44 -24.27
C SER A 96 19.15 4.66 -23.80
N CYS A 97 17.97 4.47 -23.25
CA CYS A 97 17.22 5.51 -22.54
C CYS A 97 17.92 5.93 -21.23
N PHE A 98 18.79 5.09 -20.67
CA PHE A 98 19.53 5.33 -19.44
C PHE A 98 20.91 5.96 -19.74
N TYR A 99 20.92 7.06 -20.48
CA TYR A 99 22.15 7.75 -20.93
C TYR A 99 22.58 8.92 -20.03
N THR A 100 21.72 9.35 -19.11
CA THR A 100 22.03 10.41 -18.15
C THR A 100 22.42 9.80 -16.81
N GLU A 101 23.63 10.10 -16.36
CA GLU A 101 24.11 9.74 -15.01
C GLU A 101 23.55 10.71 -13.97
N MET A 102 23.27 10.21 -12.77
CA MET A 102 22.75 11.00 -11.66
C MET A 102 23.88 11.20 -10.63
N ASP A 103 24.23 12.45 -10.35
CA ASP A 103 25.28 12.83 -9.38
C ASP A 103 24.79 12.95 -7.93
N GLY A 104 23.54 12.56 -7.67
CA GLY A 104 22.90 12.65 -6.36
C GLY A 104 21.39 12.37 -6.42
N LEU A 105 20.74 12.37 -5.27
CA LEU A 105 19.27 12.36 -5.22
C LEU A 105 18.74 13.72 -5.69
N PRO A 106 17.66 13.78 -6.48
CA PRO A 106 16.98 15.03 -6.78
C PRO A 106 16.52 15.71 -5.49
N ASP A 107 16.74 17.01 -5.37
CA ASP A 107 16.28 17.82 -4.22
C ASP A 107 14.74 17.86 -4.14
N ASP A 108 14.05 17.58 -5.24
CA ASP A 108 12.61 17.65 -5.47
C ASP A 108 11.96 16.27 -5.67
N TYR A 109 12.43 15.25 -4.95
CA TYR A 109 11.72 13.97 -4.85
C TYR A 109 10.41 14.16 -4.06
N GLU A 110 9.37 14.66 -4.72
CA GLU A 110 8.00 14.67 -4.23
C GLU A 110 7.52 13.22 -4.10
N ALA A 111 7.78 12.62 -2.94
CA ALA A 111 7.09 11.41 -2.54
C ALA A 111 5.59 11.72 -2.61
N SER A 112 4.90 11.14 -3.60
CA SER A 112 3.48 11.35 -3.85
C SER A 112 2.71 11.38 -2.53
N ASP A 113 2.05 12.51 -2.23
CA ASP A 113 1.22 12.73 -1.04
C ASP A 113 -0.03 11.84 -1.05
N GLY A 114 0.18 10.53 -0.86
CA GLY A 114 -0.83 9.49 -0.87
C GLY A 114 -1.14 8.93 0.52
N GLY A 115 -1.30 9.79 1.53
CA GLY A 115 -1.72 9.39 2.88
C GLY A 115 -1.32 10.39 3.97
N PRO A 116 -1.89 10.33 5.18
CA PRO A 116 -1.38 11.10 6.32
C PRO A 116 -0.01 10.55 6.72
N ARG A 117 1.06 10.97 6.03
CA ARG A 117 2.47 10.60 6.30
C ARG A 117 2.83 10.69 7.78
N VAL A 118 2.20 11.61 8.51
CA VAL A 118 2.31 11.74 9.97
C VAL A 118 2.02 10.42 10.71
N LEU A 119 1.03 9.64 10.28
CA LEU A 119 0.72 8.33 10.90
C LEU A 119 1.77 7.28 10.55
N GLU A 120 2.32 7.29 9.34
CA GLU A 120 3.37 6.37 8.92
C GLU A 120 4.68 6.66 9.65
N GLU A 121 5.08 7.93 9.73
CA GLU A 121 6.23 8.40 10.50
C GLU A 121 6.08 8.06 11.98
N LEU A 122 4.91 8.33 12.57
CA LEU A 122 4.62 7.96 13.95
C LEU A 122 4.70 6.45 14.17
N PHE A 123 4.15 5.66 13.25
CA PHE A 123 4.20 4.20 13.36
C PHE A 123 5.63 3.66 13.23
N ALA A 124 6.46 4.25 12.37
CA ALA A 124 7.89 3.94 12.29
C ALA A 124 8.60 4.23 13.62
N VAL A 125 8.38 5.41 14.21
CA VAL A 125 8.93 5.78 15.52
C VAL A 125 8.49 4.81 16.62
N ILE A 126 7.23 4.35 16.61
CA ILE A 126 6.72 3.36 17.56
C ILE A 126 7.44 2.01 17.39
N LYS A 127 7.60 1.53 16.15
CA LYS A 127 8.34 0.30 15.84
C LYS A 127 9.79 0.37 16.27
N ASP A 128 10.44 1.50 16.05
CA ASP A 128 11.84 1.70 16.47
C ASP A 128 11.97 1.66 17.99
N ARG A 129 11.04 2.30 18.71
CA ARG A 129 11.00 2.25 20.18
C ARG A 129 10.66 0.87 20.72
N GLN A 130 9.85 0.07 20.01
CA GLN A 130 9.59 -1.32 20.37
C GLN A 130 10.86 -2.19 20.28
N ARG A 131 11.73 -1.92 19.30
CA ARG A 131 12.98 -2.66 19.10
C ARG A 131 14.09 -2.19 20.04
N ALA A 132 14.33 -0.89 20.08
CA ALA A 132 15.47 -0.30 20.79
C ALA A 132 15.21 -0.13 22.29
N MET A 133 13.95 -0.11 22.72
CA MET A 133 13.52 0.06 24.12
C MET A 133 14.29 1.18 24.86
N PRO A 134 14.37 2.41 24.30
CA PRO A 134 15.19 3.47 24.88
C PRO A 134 14.66 3.90 26.27
N GLU A 135 15.59 4.13 27.20
CA GLU A 135 15.29 4.60 28.55
C GLU A 135 14.60 5.99 28.51
N GLY A 136 13.61 6.19 29.37
CA GLY A 136 12.81 7.44 29.42
C GLY A 136 11.70 7.56 28.36
N SER A 137 11.60 6.62 27.40
CA SER A 137 10.51 6.64 26.42
C SER A 137 9.19 6.12 27.01
N TYR A 138 8.15 6.96 26.97
CA TYR A 138 6.79 6.54 27.35
C TYR A 138 6.29 5.36 26.53
N THR A 139 6.50 5.37 25.21
CA THR A 139 6.08 4.30 24.32
C THR A 139 6.77 2.97 24.67
N ALA A 140 8.08 2.99 24.92
CA ALA A 140 8.81 1.79 25.31
C ALA A 140 8.29 1.23 26.65
N LYS A 141 8.06 2.11 27.64
CA LYS A 141 7.46 1.73 28.93
C LYS A 141 6.08 1.10 28.75
N LEU A 142 5.20 1.75 27.98
CA LEU A 142 3.84 1.26 27.76
C LEU A 142 3.82 -0.10 27.03
N LEU A 143 4.73 -0.31 26.08
CA LEU A 143 4.89 -1.59 25.38
C LEU A 143 5.44 -2.68 26.32
N ALA A 144 6.37 -2.34 27.23
CA ALA A 144 6.88 -3.27 28.24
C ALA A 144 5.80 -3.72 29.25
N GLU A 145 4.83 -2.86 29.56
CA GLU A 145 3.68 -3.18 30.43
C GLU A 145 2.67 -4.14 29.77
N GLY A 146 2.82 -4.43 28.48
CA GLY A 146 2.08 -5.46 27.76
C GLY A 146 0.74 -5.01 27.19
N THR A 147 0.13 -5.89 26.38
CA THR A 147 -1.07 -5.58 25.57
C THR A 147 -2.28 -5.16 26.40
N SER A 148 -2.46 -5.73 27.60
CA SER A 148 -3.57 -5.38 28.49
C SER A 148 -3.51 -3.92 28.92
N ARG A 149 -2.30 -3.40 29.19
CA ARG A 149 -2.11 -2.01 29.58
C ARG A 149 -2.30 -1.06 28.41
N VAL A 150 -1.80 -1.42 27.23
CA VAL A 150 -2.03 -0.67 25.99
C VAL A 150 -3.53 -0.56 25.71
N ALA A 151 -4.27 -1.66 25.80
CA ALA A 151 -5.72 -1.69 25.59
C ALA A 151 -6.47 -0.80 26.60
N GLN A 152 -6.07 -0.82 27.87
CA GLN A 152 -6.63 0.08 28.88
C GLN A 152 -6.44 1.55 28.49
N LYS A 153 -5.25 1.95 28.05
CA LYS A 153 -4.98 3.32 27.59
C LYS A 153 -5.84 3.70 26.38
N VAL A 154 -6.02 2.81 25.42
CA VAL A 154 -6.90 3.05 24.26
C VAL A 154 -8.34 3.32 24.72
N ILE A 155 -8.86 2.54 25.67
CA ILE A 155 -10.21 2.71 26.20
C ILE A 155 -10.35 4.06 26.94
N GLU A 156 -9.34 4.43 27.74
CA GLU A 156 -9.32 5.72 28.45
C GLU A 156 -9.42 6.91 27.48
N GLU A 157 -8.54 6.97 26.48
CA GLU A 157 -8.54 8.09 25.51
C GLU A 157 -9.79 8.11 24.63
N ALA A 158 -10.32 6.94 24.26
CA ALA A 158 -11.57 6.85 23.49
C ALA A 158 -12.77 7.37 24.30
N GLY A 159 -12.83 7.06 25.60
CA GLY A 159 -13.86 7.56 26.50
C GLY A 159 -13.78 9.08 26.68
N GLU A 160 -12.57 9.62 26.89
CA GLU A 160 -12.35 11.07 26.98
C GLU A 160 -12.74 11.79 25.69
N THR A 161 -12.33 11.25 24.54
CA THR A 161 -12.68 11.80 23.22
C THR A 161 -14.19 11.83 22.99
N ALA A 162 -14.88 10.72 23.29
CA ALA A 162 -16.32 10.61 23.15
C ALA A 162 -17.07 11.59 24.07
N LEU A 163 -16.59 11.77 25.30
CA LEU A 163 -17.18 12.71 26.25
C LEU A 163 -16.99 14.16 25.78
N ALA A 164 -15.77 14.55 25.37
CA ALA A 164 -15.48 15.89 24.87
C ALA A 164 -16.36 16.25 23.65
N ALA A 165 -16.53 15.29 22.73
CA ALA A 165 -17.43 15.44 21.59
C ALA A 165 -18.90 15.60 22.02
N ALA A 166 -19.37 14.82 23.00
CA ALA A 166 -20.74 14.90 23.49
C ALA A 166 -21.05 16.20 24.25
N THR A 167 -20.04 16.81 24.90
CA THR A 167 -20.21 18.05 25.67
C THR A 167 -19.89 19.32 24.89
N ASN A 168 -19.56 19.23 23.59
CA ASN A 168 -19.08 20.35 22.77
C ASN A 168 -17.89 21.10 23.42
N ASP A 169 -17.05 20.39 24.17
CA ASP A 169 -15.86 20.98 24.76
C ASP A 169 -14.73 20.95 23.73
N THR A 170 -14.66 22.00 22.90
CA THR A 170 -13.69 22.12 21.81
C THR A 170 -12.31 22.59 22.26
N GLU A 171 -12.17 23.09 23.51
CA GLU A 171 -10.90 23.61 24.02
C GLU A 171 -10.07 22.54 24.76
N ASN A 172 -10.67 21.38 25.08
CA ASN A 172 -10.04 20.41 25.98
C ASN A 172 -10.24 18.92 25.56
N PRO A 173 -9.89 18.50 24.32
CA PRO A 173 -10.24 17.17 23.82
C PRO A 173 -9.41 15.99 24.36
N ALA A 174 -8.32 16.20 25.12
CA ALA A 174 -7.58 15.12 25.79
C ALA A 174 -6.62 15.68 26.85
N ARG A 175 -6.86 15.43 28.14
CA ARG A 175 -5.90 15.80 29.21
C ARG A 175 -4.92 14.65 29.43
N GLY A 176 -3.99 14.49 28.50
CA GLY A 176 -2.82 13.61 28.66
C GLY A 176 -1.81 14.15 29.68
N ASN A 177 -2.11 14.10 30.99
CA ASN A 177 -1.17 14.02 32.12
C ASN A 177 -1.87 14.42 33.44
N ARG A 178 -2.56 13.49 34.13
CA ARG A 178 -2.59 13.37 35.61
C ARG A 178 -2.91 11.92 36.00
N GLY A 179 -2.45 11.50 37.18
CA GLY A 179 -2.64 10.18 37.78
C GLY A 179 -4.10 9.82 38.09
N PRO A 180 -4.32 8.77 38.91
CA PRO A 180 -5.38 7.79 38.71
C PRO A 180 -6.79 8.37 38.81
N PHE A 181 -7.64 7.80 37.96
CA PHE A 181 -9.10 7.80 37.93
C PHE A 181 -9.76 8.37 39.20
N VAL A 182 -10.59 9.41 39.02
CA VAL A 182 -11.63 9.74 39.99
C VAL A 182 -12.58 8.54 40.04
N SER A 183 -12.52 7.78 41.13
CA SER A 183 -13.48 6.74 41.45
C SER A 183 -14.87 7.35 41.54
N TYR A 184 -15.75 7.06 40.59
CA TYR A 184 -17.19 7.26 40.75
C TYR A 184 -17.76 6.07 41.54
N PRO A 185 -18.23 6.25 42.80
CA PRO A 185 -18.73 5.17 43.65
C PRO A 185 -20.12 4.65 43.25
N HIS A 186 -20.52 4.76 41.97
CA HIS A 186 -21.86 4.38 41.51
C HIS A 186 -21.91 3.26 40.48
N LEU A 187 -20.77 2.66 40.13
CA LEU A 187 -20.71 1.54 39.19
C LEU A 187 -20.39 0.17 39.83
N ASP A 188 -20.35 0.08 41.17
CA ASP A 188 -20.29 -1.21 41.89
C ASP A 188 -21.58 -2.06 41.74
N GLY A 189 -22.64 -1.50 41.16
CA GLY A 189 -23.91 -2.21 40.95
C GLY A 189 -23.98 -3.09 39.69
N PHE A 190 -23.11 -2.90 38.70
CA PHE A 190 -23.27 -3.58 37.40
C PHE A 190 -22.54 -4.93 37.29
N GLY A 191 -21.61 -5.22 38.21
CA GLY A 191 -20.81 -6.46 38.21
C GLY A 191 -21.47 -7.69 38.84
N ARG A 192 -22.66 -7.56 39.44
CA ARG A 192 -23.39 -8.69 40.07
C ARG A 192 -24.81 -8.85 39.49
N GLY A 193 -24.93 -8.88 38.16
CA GLY A 193 -26.22 -9.08 37.49
C GLY A 193 -26.21 -10.13 36.38
N VAL A 194 -25.04 -10.62 35.95
CA VAL A 194 -24.94 -11.64 34.88
C VAL A 194 -24.93 -13.04 35.49
N ALA A 195 -25.94 -13.34 36.29
CA ALA A 195 -26.24 -14.69 36.71
C ALA A 195 -27.75 -14.83 36.88
N GLN A 196 -28.36 -15.59 35.96
CA GLN A 196 -29.73 -16.08 35.99
C GLN A 196 -30.84 -15.02 35.92
N ARG A 197 -31.40 -14.84 34.72
CA ARG A 197 -32.87 -14.80 34.57
C ARG A 197 -33.29 -15.22 33.15
N ARG A 198 -34.36 -16.00 33.14
CA ARG A 198 -34.83 -16.93 32.10
C ARG A 198 -35.42 -16.19 30.90
N LEU A 199 -35.25 -16.79 29.72
CA LEU A 199 -36.09 -16.56 28.54
C LEU A 199 -37.55 -16.90 28.90
N GLY A 200 -38.46 -15.93 28.72
CA GLY A 200 -39.89 -16.13 28.92
C GLY A 200 -40.74 -15.03 28.29
N GLY A 201 -41.45 -15.39 27.20
CA GLY A 201 -42.86 -15.02 26.98
C GLY A 201 -43.24 -13.59 26.58
N ILE A 202 -43.32 -13.37 25.26
CA ILE A 202 -44.39 -12.74 24.45
C ILE A 202 -45.40 -11.76 25.12
N ALA A 203 -45.57 -10.57 24.51
CA ALA A 203 -46.88 -9.93 24.33
C ALA A 203 -46.89 -9.03 23.07
N PHE A 204 -47.79 -9.32 22.12
CA PHE A 204 -48.11 -8.49 20.94
C PHE A 204 -49.15 -7.41 21.31
N PRO A 205 -49.10 -6.21 20.69
CA PRO A 205 -50.05 -5.14 20.99
C PRO A 205 -51.41 -5.38 20.31
N SER A 206 -52.47 -5.15 21.10
CA SER A 206 -53.87 -5.23 20.72
C SER A 206 -54.38 -3.93 20.09
N GLY A 207 -55.08 -4.06 18.96
CA GLY A 207 -56.18 -3.14 18.61
C GLY A 207 -56.20 -2.64 17.16
N LEU A 208 -57.14 -3.16 16.36
CA LEU A 208 -58.02 -2.34 15.51
C LEU A 208 -59.15 -3.21 14.89
N ALA A 209 -60.36 -2.94 15.39
CA ALA A 209 -61.67 -2.85 14.75
C ALA A 209 -62.24 -4.00 13.87
N SER A 210 -63.47 -4.35 14.24
CA SER A 210 -64.45 -5.25 13.61
C SER A 210 -65.30 -4.58 12.50
N SER A 211 -66.00 -5.45 11.73
CA SER A 211 -67.13 -5.24 10.79
C SER A 211 -66.78 -4.56 9.46
N THR A 212 -67.08 -5.11 8.27
CA THR A 212 -68.14 -6.03 7.78
C THR A 212 -67.59 -6.92 6.66
#